data_AF-A0AAN5I0A1-F1
#
_entry.id   AF-A0AAN5I0A1-F1
#
_cell.length_a   1.000
_cell.length_b   1.000
_cell.length_c   1.000
_cell.angle_alpha   90.00
_cell.angle_beta   90.00
_cell.angle_gamma   90.00
#
_symmetry.space_group_name_H-M   'P 1'
#
loop_
_entity.id
_entity.type
_entity.pdbx_description
1 polymer ?
#
loop_
_entity_poly.entity_id
_entity_poly.type
_entity_poly.pdbx_seq_one_letter_code
_entity_poly.pdbx_strand_id
1 'polypeptide(L)'
;NLFVEVYSLPVQMMLFASYMCTGTMTFFALLNHNKASKSSLTARRLSARYTVAKHYQIKENLLVFGMLRKISLPGAVAALPAFLFFSLYLFFPSHDLVNLFSVALFDLHVSL
;
A
#
# COMPACT_ATOMS: atom_id res chain seq x y z
N ASN A 1 -3.03 -21.74 22.92
CA ASN A 1 -2.02 -20.66 22.92
C ASN A 1 -1.74 -20.05 21.56
N LEU A 2 -1.69 -20.81 20.45
CA LEU A 2 -1.51 -20.24 19.10
C LEU A 2 -2.57 -19.17 18.71
N PHE A 3 -3.84 -19.38 19.08
CA PHE A 3 -4.90 -18.41 18.79
C PHE A 3 -4.69 -17.08 19.53
N VAL A 4 -4.20 -17.09 20.77
CA VAL A 4 -3.98 -15.86 21.55
C VAL A 4 -2.83 -15.02 20.98
N GLU A 5 -1.79 -15.67 20.44
CA GLU A 5 -0.69 -14.98 19.75
C GLU A 5 -1.11 -14.41 18.39
N VAL A 6 -1.94 -15.13 17.61
CA VAL A 6 -2.44 -14.63 16.31
C VAL A 6 -3.35 -13.40 16.49
N TYR A 7 -4.11 -13.34 17.59
CA TYR A 7 -4.92 -12.16 17.95
C TYR A 7 -4.13 -11.10 18.73
N SER A 8 -2.83 -11.28 18.93
CA SER A 8 -2.02 -10.24 19.57
C SER A 8 -1.87 -9.04 18.63
N LEU A 9 -2.04 -7.85 19.20
CA LEU A 9 -1.96 -6.58 18.49
C LEU A 9 -0.65 -6.45 17.65
N PRO A 10 0.52 -6.91 18.13
CA PRO A 10 1.73 -6.89 17.31
C PRO A 10 1.68 -7.77 16.06
N VAL A 11 1.11 -8.98 16.15
CA VAL A 11 0.99 -9.89 15.01
C VAL A 11 0.03 -9.32 13.97
N GLN A 12 -1.09 -8.73 14.40
CA GLN A 12 -2.02 -8.06 13.50
C GLN A 12 -1.39 -6.87 12.77
N MET A 13 -0.61 -6.06 13.49
CA MET A 13 0.09 -4.91 12.89
C MET A 13 1.19 -5.36 11.91
N MET A 14 1.94 -6.42 12.22
CA MET A 14 2.93 -6.99 11.31
C MET A 14 2.29 -7.58 10.05
N LEU A 15 1.18 -8.31 10.19
CA LEU A 15 0.42 -8.82 9.05
C LEU A 15 -0.11 -7.68 8.20
N PHE A 16 -0.72 -6.66 8.81
CA PHE A 16 -1.23 -5.48 8.11
C PHE A 16 -0.10 -4.73 7.36
N ALA A 17 1.05 -4.53 8.00
CA ALA A 17 2.24 -3.96 7.34
C ALA A 17 2.68 -4.81 6.14
N SER A 18 2.74 -6.13 6.29
CA SER A 18 3.16 -7.04 5.22
C SER A 18 2.20 -7.01 4.01
N TYR A 19 0.89 -6.98 4.24
CA TYR A 19 -0.13 -6.86 3.20
C TYR A 19 -0.07 -5.51 2.51
N MET A 20 0.13 -4.43 3.28
CA MET A 20 0.27 -3.09 2.72
C MET A 20 1.53 -2.97 1.85
N CYS A 21 2.67 -3.48 2.30
CA CYS A 21 3.91 -3.47 1.52
C CYS A 21 3.78 -4.29 0.23
N THR A 22 3.33 -5.54 0.33
CA THR A 22 3.16 -6.44 -0.84
C THR A 22 2.10 -5.90 -1.80
N GLY A 23 0.98 -5.40 -1.30
CA GLY A 23 -0.09 -4.77 -2.09
C GLY A 23 0.41 -3.51 -2.81
N THR A 24 1.19 -2.67 -2.14
CA THR A 24 1.76 -1.45 -2.74
C THR A 24 2.77 -1.80 -3.83
N MET A 25 3.68 -2.74 -3.58
CA MET A 25 4.66 -3.18 -4.58
C MET A 25 4.00 -3.75 -5.82
N THR A 26 3.01 -4.64 -5.65
CA THR A 26 2.26 -5.24 -6.77
C THR A 26 1.47 -4.20 -7.54
N PHE A 27 0.82 -3.25 -6.86
CA PHE A 27 0.10 -2.14 -7.48
C PHE A 27 1.02 -1.28 -8.37
N PHE A 28 2.18 -0.85 -7.84
CA PHE A 28 3.13 -0.04 -8.61
C PHE A 28 3.79 -0.83 -9.75
N ALA A 29 4.09 -2.12 -9.54
CA ALA A 29 4.61 -2.99 -10.59
C ALA A 29 3.62 -3.10 -11.76
N LEU A 30 2.34 -3.34 -11.47
CA LEU A 30 1.28 -3.40 -12.48
C LEU A 30 1.07 -2.06 -13.17
N LEU A 31 1.07 -0.96 -12.43
CA LEU A 31 0.94 0.38 -13.00
C LEU A 31 2.09 0.70 -13.97
N ASN A 32 3.33 0.39 -13.57
CA ASN A 32 4.52 0.60 -14.40
C ASN A 32 4.51 -0.30 -15.64
N HIS A 33 4.10 -1.57 -15.50
CA HIS A 33 3.94 -2.49 -16.62
C HIS A 33 2.89 -1.98 -17.63
N ASN A 34 1.74 -1.47 -17.16
CA ASN A 34 0.72 -0.90 -18.02
C ASN A 34 1.18 0.41 -18.70
N LYS A 35 1.94 1.26 -18.00
CA LYS A 35 2.54 2.46 -18.59
C LYS A 35 3.58 2.12 -19.66
N ALA A 36 4.47 1.16 -19.40
CA ALA A 36 5.45 0.68 -20.38
C ALA A 36 4.76 0.08 -21.61
N SER A 37 3.70 -0.70 -21.39
CA SER A 37 2.86 -1.25 -22.47
C SER A 37 2.21 -0.14 -23.31
N LYS A 38 1.68 0.92 -22.68
CA LYS A 38 1.15 2.10 -23.38
C LYS A 38 2.22 2.88 -24.16
N SER A 39 3.43 3.02 -23.61
CA SER A 39 4.54 3.71 -24.29
C SER A 39 5.06 2.92 -25.49
N SER A 40 5.14 1.59 -25.38
CA SER A 40 5.55 0.73 -26.50
C SER A 40 4.56 0.73 -27.67
N LEU A 41 3.32 1.16 -27.41
CA LEU A 41 2.25 1.29 -28.39
C LEU A 41 2.33 2.55 -29.24
N THR A 42 3.02 3.61 -28.78
CA THR A 42 2.87 4.96 -29.36
C THR A 42 3.83 5.27 -30.51
N ALA A 43 4.89 4.47 -30.74
CA ALA A 43 6.02 4.96 -31.56
C ALA A 43 6.21 4.34 -32.95
N ARG A 44 5.89 3.06 -33.23
CA ARG A 44 6.24 2.47 -34.55
C ARG A 44 5.71 1.06 -34.89
N ARG A 45 4.95 0.41 -34.00
CA ARG A 45 4.61 -1.03 -34.11
C ARG A 45 3.15 -1.34 -34.48
N LEU A 46 2.43 -0.36 -35.01
CA LEU A 46 1.04 -0.52 -35.46
C LEU A 46 0.87 -1.49 -36.63
N SER A 47 1.94 -1.87 -37.35
CA SER A 47 1.78 -2.51 -38.66
C SER A 47 1.67 -4.04 -38.68
N ALA A 48 1.85 -4.78 -37.57
CA ALA A 48 2.05 -6.23 -37.70
C ALA A 48 1.20 -7.17 -36.82
N ARG A 49 0.65 -6.75 -35.67
CA ARG A 49 -0.02 -7.74 -34.77
C ARG A 49 -0.93 -7.19 -33.67
N TYR A 50 -1.24 -5.89 -33.68
CA TYR A 50 -1.95 -5.27 -32.55
C TYR A 50 -3.46 -5.18 -32.81
N THR A 51 -4.25 -5.87 -31.99
CA THR A 51 -5.71 -5.78 -32.00
C THR A 51 -6.15 -4.52 -31.25
N VAL A 52 -7.11 -3.78 -31.83
CA VAL A 52 -7.76 -2.60 -31.23
C VAL A 52 -8.21 -2.89 -29.78
N ALA A 53 -8.70 -4.10 -29.52
CA ALA A 53 -9.10 -4.57 -28.21
C ALA A 53 -8.00 -4.42 -27.12
N LYS A 54 -6.75 -4.74 -27.42
CA LYS A 54 -5.65 -4.67 -26.44
C LYS A 54 -5.30 -3.23 -26.05
N HIS A 55 -5.44 -2.28 -26.97
CA HIS A 55 -5.28 -0.86 -26.68
C HIS A 55 -6.36 -0.35 -25.72
N TYR A 56 -7.62 -0.73 -25.95
CA TYR A 56 -8.73 -0.38 -25.07
C TYR A 56 -8.54 -0.97 -23.67
N GLN A 57 -8.15 -2.24 -23.55
CA GLN A 57 -7.87 -2.89 -22.27
C GLN A 57 -6.79 -2.15 -21.46
N ILE A 58 -5.67 -1.75 -22.08
CA ILE A 58 -4.61 -1.01 -21.38
C ILE A 58 -5.10 0.38 -20.93
N LYS A 59 -5.92 1.05 -21.75
CA LYS A 59 -6.49 2.36 -21.42
C LYS A 59 -7.45 2.26 -20.24
N GLU A 60 -8.31 1.25 -20.24
CA GLU A 60 -9.25 0.97 -19.16
C GLU A 60 -8.52 0.61 -17.85
N ASN A 61 -7.54 -0.29 -17.92
CA ASN A 61 -6.70 -0.63 -16.77
C ASN A 61 -6.05 0.61 -16.15
N LEU A 62 -5.47 1.49 -16.96
CA LEU A 62 -4.86 2.74 -16.47
C LEU A 62 -5.88 3.68 -15.83
N LEU A 63 -7.12 3.72 -16.33
CA LEU A 63 -8.20 4.50 -15.72
C LEU A 63 -8.56 3.93 -14.34
N VAL A 64 -8.72 2.60 -14.24
CA VAL A 64 -8.96 1.90 -12.97
C VAL A 64 -7.83 2.14 -11.98
N PHE A 65 -6.56 1.99 -12.39
CA PHE A 65 -5.41 2.31 -11.55
C PHE A 65 -5.39 3.78 -11.11
N GLY A 66 -5.83 4.70 -11.97
CA GLY A 66 -5.97 6.12 -11.64
C GLY A 66 -7.02 6.36 -10.55
N MET A 67 -8.16 5.68 -10.61
CA MET A 67 -9.19 5.73 -9.57
C MET A 67 -8.70 5.09 -8.27
N LEU A 68 -8.14 3.88 -8.33
CA LEU A 68 -7.61 3.19 -7.17
C LEU A 68 -6.52 4.01 -6.47
N ARG A 69 -5.64 4.69 -7.21
CA ARG A 69 -4.62 5.58 -6.64
C ARG A 69 -5.23 6.73 -5.83
N LYS A 70 -6.37 7.29 -6.25
CA LYS A 70 -7.04 8.37 -5.53
C LYS A 70 -7.61 7.91 -4.19
N ILE A 71 -7.90 6.62 -4.03
CA ILE A 71 -8.43 6.02 -2.80
C ILE A 71 -7.27 5.50 -1.93
N SER A 72 -6.30 4.83 -2.54
CA SER A 72 -5.21 4.19 -1.82
C SER A 72 -4.20 5.18 -1.24
N LEU A 73 -3.93 6.31 -1.92
CA LEU A 73 -2.97 7.29 -1.43
C LEU A 73 -3.44 7.97 -0.13
N PRO A 74 -4.69 8.49 -0.02
CA PRO A 74 -5.19 9.00 1.25
C PRO A 74 -5.24 7.95 2.35
N GLY A 75 -5.66 6.71 2.02
CA GLY A 75 -5.69 5.61 2.99
C GLY A 75 -4.31 5.26 3.55
N ALA A 76 -3.28 5.22 2.69
CA ALA A 76 -1.91 4.98 3.12
C ALA A 76 -1.35 6.14 3.97
N VAL A 77 -1.68 7.39 3.62
CA VAL A 77 -1.27 8.58 4.38
C VAL A 77 -1.97 8.61 5.75
N ALA A 78 -3.25 8.24 5.82
CA ALA A 78 -3.99 8.16 7.08
C ALA A 78 -3.49 7.01 7.98
N ALA A 79 -3.02 5.91 7.41
CA ALA A 79 -2.48 4.78 8.17
C ALA A 79 -1.04 5.00 8.67
N LEU A 80 -0.27 5.88 8.01
CA LEU A 80 1.15 6.12 8.28
C LEU A 80 1.48 6.49 9.75
N PRO A 81 0.75 7.41 10.41
CA PRO A 81 1.02 7.78 11.81
C PRO A 81 0.87 6.59 12.76
N ALA A 82 -0.18 5.79 12.60
CA ALA A 82 -0.42 4.60 13.43
C ALA A 82 0.77 3.62 13.35
N PHE A 83 1.29 3.38 12.14
CA PHE A 83 2.47 2.53 11.96
C PHE A 83 3.76 3.14 12.52
N LEU A 84 3.95 4.46 12.42
CA LEU A 84 5.11 5.14 12.97
C LEU A 84 5.15 5.03 14.49
N PHE A 85 4.02 5.32 15.17
CA PHE A 85 3.93 5.23 16.62
C PHE A 85 4.12 3.79 17.12
N PHE A 86 3.50 2.83 16.44
CA PHE A 86 3.69 1.41 16.76
C PHE A 86 5.14 0.95 16.57
N SER A 87 5.80 1.43 15.50
CA SER A 87 7.22 1.11 15.26
C SER A 87 8.12 1.72 16.33
N LEU A 88 7.87 2.96 16.75
CA LEU A 88 8.62 3.61 17.83
C LEU A 88 8.53 2.82 19.14
N TYR A 89 7.34 2.33 19.49
CA TYR A 89 7.14 1.45 20.64
C TYR A 89 7.95 0.15 20.54
N LEU A 90 7.99 -0.48 19.36
CA LEU A 90 8.75 -1.72 19.16
C LEU A 90 10.27 -1.53 19.21
N PHE A 91 10.79 -0.42 18.67
CA PHE A 91 12.23 -0.18 18.57
C PHE A 91 12.86 0.37 19.86
N PHE A 92 12.08 1.02 20.72
CA PHE A 92 12.57 1.64 21.95
C PHE A 92 11.91 1.10 23.22
N PRO A 93 11.90 -0.23 23.45
CA PRO A 93 11.16 -0.84 24.56
C PRO A 93 11.69 -0.42 25.94
N SER A 94 12.94 0.03 26.03
CA SER A 94 13.60 0.41 27.29
C SER A 94 13.37 1.86 27.74
N HIS A 95 12.63 2.67 26.95
CA HIS A 95 12.37 4.07 27.27
C HIS A 95 10.90 4.30 27.59
N ASP A 96 10.56 4.30 28.89
CA ASP A 96 9.18 4.44 29.38
C ASP A 96 8.45 5.67 28.82
N LEU A 97 9.13 6.82 28.73
CA LEU A 97 8.55 8.04 28.17
C LEU A 97 8.19 7.89 26.69
N VAL A 98 9.04 7.23 25.89
CA VAL A 98 8.80 7.02 24.45
C VAL A 98 7.67 6.04 24.24
N ASN A 99 7.58 5.00 25.08
CA ASN A 99 6.50 4.03 25.04
C ASN A 99 5.15 4.66 25.38
N LEU A 100 5.08 5.39 26.51
CA LEU A 100 3.85 6.07 26.94
C LEU A 100 3.38 7.09 25.90
N PHE A 101 4.31 7.86 25.33
CA PHE A 101 4.00 8.84 24.30
C PHE A 101 3.52 8.19 23.00
N SER A 102 4.15 7.08 22.58
CA SER A 102 3.77 6.35 21.37
C SER A 102 2.38 5.71 21.51
N VAL A 103 2.05 5.13 22.66
CA VAL A 103 0.72 4.57 22.95
C VAL A 103 -0.34 5.67 22.96
N ALA A 104 -0.08 6.79 23.64
CA ALA A 104 -1.02 7.91 23.70
C ALA A 104 -1.30 8.51 22.30
N LEU A 105 -0.27 8.64 21.46
CA LEU A 105 -0.43 9.11 20.09
C LEU A 105 -1.15 8.11 19.19
N PHE A 106 -0.92 6.81 19.40
CA PHE A 106 -1.66 5.76 18.69
C PHE A 106 -3.15 5.80 19.06
N ASP A 107 -3.49 5.87 20.34
CA ASP A 107 -4.89 5.96 20.80
C ASP A 107 -5.56 7.24 20.31
N LEU A 108 -4.87 8.39 20.37
CA LEU A 108 -5.39 9.65 19.84
C LEU A 108 -5.70 9.54 18.35
N HIS A 109 -4.79 8.94 17.57
CA HIS A 109 -4.97 8.75 16.13
C HIS A 109 -6.12 7.81 15.79
N VAL A 110 -6.32 6.76 16.57
CA VAL A 110 -7.45 5.82 16.39
C VAL A 110 -8.79 6.45 16.82
N SER A 111 -8.77 7.41 17.75
CA SER A 111 -9.96 8.10 18.24
C SER A 111 -10.49 9.22 17.32
N LEU A 112 -9.68 9.67 16.35
CA LEU A 112 -10.00 10.69 15.35
C LEU A 112 -10.70 10.10 14.13
#